data_AF-A0A2N1DET2-F1
#
_entry.id   AF-A0A2N1DET2-F1
#
_cell.length_a   1.000
_cell.length_b   1.000
_cell.length_c   1.000
_cell.angle_alpha   90.00
_cell.angle_beta   90.00
_cell.angle_gamma   90.00
#
_symmetry.space_group_name_H-M   'P 1'
#
loop_
_entity.id
_entity.type
_entity.pdbx_description
1 polymer ?
#
loop_
_entity_poly.entity_id
_entity_poly.type
_entity_poly.pdbx_seq_one_letter_code
_entity_poly.pdbx_strand_id
1 'polypeptide(L)' 'MAYIADSQSGLNIWLKQTTEDGRLVIENIDIAATQFSGLLKSFAYWPQIVGFGGYPESPEYRQIIDSAVAMFLKQYQT' A
#
# COMPACT_ATOMS: atom_id res chain seq x y z
N MET A 1 6.33 -14.00 -19.69
CA MET A 1 6.64 -14.17 -18.27
C MET A 1 7.30 -12.89 -17.78
N ALA A 2 6.51 -11.92 -17.31
CA ALA A 2 7.03 -10.65 -16.86
C ALA A 2 7.75 -10.84 -15.52
N TYR A 3 9.06 -10.65 -15.52
CA TYR A 3 9.88 -10.55 -14.33
C TYR A 3 9.51 -9.25 -13.62
N ILE A 4 8.69 -9.31 -12.57
CA ILE A 4 8.37 -8.15 -11.75
C ILE A 4 9.51 -7.98 -10.76
N ALA A 5 10.44 -7.12 -11.15
CA ALA A 5 11.41 -6.38 -10.35
C ALA A 5 11.78 -6.97 -8.98
N ASP A 6 12.86 -7.73 -8.98
CA ASP A 6 13.73 -8.06 -7.83
C ASP A 6 14.46 -6.83 -7.27
N SER A 7 13.79 -5.67 -7.24
CA SER A 7 14.23 -4.52 -6.47
C SER A 7 13.26 -4.41 -5.31
N GLN A 8 13.73 -4.64 -4.07
CA GLN A 8 12.93 -4.35 -2.88
C GLN A 8 12.36 -2.93 -3.04
N SER A 9 11.04 -2.82 -3.16
CA SER A 9 10.38 -1.54 -3.30
C SER A 9 10.73 -0.66 -2.09
N GLY A 10 10.74 0.67 -2.25
CA GLY A 10 10.99 1.59 -1.14
C GLY A 10 10.05 1.33 0.06
N LEU A 11 8.83 0.85 -0.21
CA LEU A 11 7.88 0.42 0.81
C LEU A 11 8.37 -0.83 1.56
N ASN A 12 8.86 -1.86 0.87
CA ASN A 12 9.40 -3.06 1.53
C ASN A 12 10.58 -2.72 2.44
N ILE A 13 11.48 -1.84 1.99
CA ILE A 13 12.61 -1.37 2.80
C ILE A 13 12.10 -0.66 4.06
N TRP A 14 11.16 0.27 3.91
CA TRP A 14 10.59 1.03 5.02
C TRP A 14 9.86 0.13 6.03
N LEU A 15 9.05 -0.83 5.54
CA LEU A 15 8.33 -1.77 6.40
C LEU A 15 9.27 -2.68 7.18
N LYS A 16 10.34 -3.15 6.54
CA LYS A 16 11.37 -3.95 7.21
C LYS A 16 12.04 -3.18 8.34
N GLN A 17 12.53 -1.97 8.04
CA GLN A 17 13.19 -1.12 9.05
C GLN A 17 12.26 -0.76 10.21
N THR A 18 11.01 -0.41 9.91
CA THR A 18 10.03 -0.02 10.94
C THR A 18 9.61 -1.20 11.82
N THR A 19 9.64 -2.42 11.27
CA THR A 19 9.42 -3.67 12.04
C THR A 19 10.63 -4.00 12.92
N GLU A 20 11.86 -3.84 12.39
CA GLU A 20 13.10 -4.00 13.17
C GLU A 20 13.18 -2.99 14.33
N ASP A 21 12.68 -1.77 14.13
CA ASP A 21 12.54 -0.73 15.16
C ASP A 21 11.41 -0.99 16.17
N GLY A 22 10.64 -2.08 16.00
CA GLY A 22 9.54 -2.46 16.89
C GLY A 22 8.34 -1.50 16.86
N ARG A 23 8.21 -0.69 15.82
CA ARG A 23 7.09 0.26 15.65
C ARG A 23 5.90 -0.36 14.92
N LEU A 24 6.16 -1.41 14.15
CA LEU A 24 5.15 -2.23 13.48
C LEU A 24 5.41 -3.71 13.82
N VAL A 25 4.32 -4.48 13.92
CA VAL A 25 4.35 -5.94 14.11
C VAL A 25 3.92 -6.59 12.80
N ILE A 26 4.88 -6.90 11.93
CA ILE A 26 4.62 -7.48 10.61
C ILE A 26 5.32 -8.84 10.48
N GLU A 27 4.54 -9.90 10.32
CA GLU A 27 5.07 -11.27 10.13
C GLU A 27 5.61 -11.50 8.70
N ASN A 28 4.96 -10.90 7.70
CA ASN A 28 5.32 -11.05 6.30
C ASN A 28 5.26 -9.69 5.59
N ILE A 29 6.45 -9.14 5.28
CA ILE A 29 6.62 -7.82 4.65
C ILE A 29 5.94 -7.76 3.28
N ASP A 30 6.07 -8.81 2.46
CA ASP A 30 5.50 -8.82 1.11
C ASP A 30 3.97 -8.81 1.12
N ILE A 31 3.36 -9.52 2.08
CA ILE A 31 1.90 -9.48 2.30
C ILE A 31 1.49 -8.07 2.75
N ALA A 32 2.17 -7.48 3.74
CA ALA A 32 1.83 -6.14 4.23
C ALA A 32 1.96 -5.08 3.13
N ALA A 33 3.04 -5.11 2.35
CA ALA A 33 3.25 -4.20 1.22
C ALA A 33 2.18 -4.38 0.13
N THR A 34 1.79 -5.63 -0.15
CA THR A 34 0.71 -5.95 -1.08
C THR A 34 -0.63 -5.42 -0.58
N GLN A 35 -0.94 -5.56 0.71
CA GLN A 35 -2.16 -5.03 1.31
C GLN A 35 -2.22 -3.50 1.20
N PHE A 36 -1.16 -2.80 1.62
CA PHE A 36 -1.10 -1.33 1.53
C PHE A 36 -1.26 -0.85 0.08
N SER A 37 -0.52 -1.45 -0.84
CA SER A 37 -0.61 -1.13 -2.26
C SER A 37 -2.00 -1.46 -2.84
N GLY A 38 -2.62 -2.55 -2.36
CA GLY A 38 -3.95 -2.97 -2.75
C GLY A 38 -5.02 -1.94 -2.39
N LEU A 39 -4.95 -1.38 -1.17
CA LEU A 39 -5.85 -0.32 -0.70
C LEU A 39 -5.81 0.93 -1.58
N LEU A 40 -4.64 1.29 -2.12
CA LEU A 40 -4.52 2.43 -3.03
C LEU A 40 -4.97 2.07 -4.45
N LYS A 41 -4.51 0.92 -4.95
CA LYS A 41 -4.76 0.47 -6.32
C LYS A 41 -6.24 0.18 -6.59
N SER A 42 -7.03 -0.18 -5.59
CA SER A 42 -8.47 -0.43 -5.74
C SER A 42 -9.23 0.81 -6.22
N PHE A 43 -8.72 2.02 -5.97
CA PHE A 43 -9.36 3.28 -6.36
C PHE A 43 -8.59 4.04 -7.44
N ALA A 44 -7.26 4.06 -7.35
CA ALA A 44 -6.41 4.94 -8.15
C ALA A 44 -5.59 4.22 -9.23
N TYR A 45 -5.83 2.93 -9.46
CA TYR A 45 -5.13 2.17 -10.51
C TYR A 45 -6.06 1.23 -11.30
N TRP A 46 -6.67 0.25 -10.63
CA TRP A 46 -7.43 -0.77 -11.32
C TRP A 46 -8.63 -0.20 -12.09
N PRO A 47 -9.48 0.67 -11.52
CA PRO A 47 -10.64 1.22 -12.25
C PRO A 47 -10.28 1.90 -13.58
N GLN A 48 -9.12 2.58 -13.62
CA GLN A 48 -8.63 3.28 -14.80
C GLN A 48 -8.06 2.30 -15.83
N ILE A 49 -7.35 1.26 -15.38
CA ILE A 49 -6.82 0.21 -16.27
C ILE A 49 -7.92 -0.65 -16.88
N VAL A 50 -8.96 -0.99 -16.10
CA VAL A 50 -10.06 -1.85 -16.59
C VAL A 50 -11.11 -1.08 -17.39
N GLY A 51 -10.99 0.25 -17.50
CA GLY A 51 -11.84 1.09 -18.35
C GLY A 51 -13.19 1.49 -17.75
N PHE A 52 -13.39 1.34 -16.43
CA PHE A 52 -14.67 1.64 -15.77
C PHE A 52 -14.65 2.88 -14.88
N GLY A 53 -13.52 3.60 -14.73
CA GLY A 53 -13.44 4.76 -13.85
C GLY A 53 -12.46 5.84 -14.30
N GLY A 54 -12.82 7.10 -14.05
CA GLY A 54 -11.90 8.24 -14.13
C GLY A 54 -10.88 8.22 -12.98
N TYR A 55 -9.84 9.04 -13.07
CA TYR A 55 -8.96 9.28 -11.93
C TYR A 55 -9.72 10.01 -10.81
N PRO A 56 -9.46 9.68 -9.53
CA PRO A 56 -10.03 10.45 -8.42
C PRO A 56 -9.68 11.94 -8.53
N GLU A 57 -10.51 12.80 -7.96
CA GLU A 57 -10.18 14.23 -7.82
C GLU A 57 -9.31 14.47 -6.56
N SER A 58 -8.69 15.65 -6.45
CA SER A 58 -7.77 15.96 -5.33
C SER A 58 -8.36 15.72 -3.93
N PRO A 59 -9.63 16.07 -3.63
CA PRO A 59 -10.23 15.76 -2.34
C PRO A 59 -10.38 14.25 -2.09
N GLU A 60 -10.75 13.50 -3.12
CA GLU A 60 -10.93 12.05 -3.04
C GLU A 60 -9.60 11.32 -2.84
N TYR A 61 -8.53 11.78 -3.49
CA TYR A 61 -7.18 11.26 -3.27
C TYR A 61 -6.77 11.33 -1.80
N ARG A 62 -7.03 12.46 -1.13
CA ARG A 62 -6.69 12.62 0.28
C ARG A 62 -7.47 11.64 1.14
N GLN A 63 -8.78 11.48 0.90
CA GLN A 63 -9.60 10.52 1.62
C GLN A 63 -9.10 9.08 1.43
N ILE A 64 -8.73 8.69 0.22
CA ILE A 64 -8.20 7.36 -0.09
C ILE A 64 -6.88 7.13 0.67
N ILE A 65 -5.96 8.09 0.64
CA ILE A 65 -4.66 8.00 1.32
C ILE A 65 -4.85 7.91 2.83
N ASP A 66 -5.62 8.81 3.42
CA ASP A 66 -5.83 8.87 4.87
C ASP A 66 -6.49 7.58 5.37
N SER A 67 -7.47 7.07 4.64
CA SER A 67 -8.11 5.79 4.97
C SER A 67 -7.14 4.61 4.84
N ALA A 68 -6.33 4.54 3.78
CA ALA A 68 -5.37 3.46 3.59
C ALA A 68 -4.31 3.44 4.69
N VAL A 69 -3.78 4.60 5.07
CA VAL A 69 -2.82 4.75 6.17
C VAL A 69 -3.46 4.36 7.49
N ALA A 70 -4.66 4.85 7.80
CA ALA A 70 -5.34 4.54 9.05
C ALA A 70 -5.64 3.04 9.19
N MET A 71 -6.10 2.39 8.13
CA MET A 71 -6.36 0.94 8.12
C MET A 71 -5.06 0.14 8.30
N PHE A 72 -3.99 0.54 7.60
CA PHE A 72 -2.70 -0.14 7.67
C PHE A 72 -2.07 -0.04 9.06
N LEU A 73 -2.04 1.17 9.64
CA LEU A 73 -1.52 1.38 10.99
C LEU A 73 -2.37 0.66 12.03
N LYS A 74 -3.71 0.67 11.91
CA LYS A 74 -4.57 -0.07 12.83
C LYS A 74 -4.30 -1.58 12.81
N GLN A 75 -3.88 -2.13 11.67
CA GLN A 75 -3.58 -3.54 11.52
C GLN A 75 -2.20 -3.91 12.07
N TYR A 76 -1.20 -3.04 11.92
CA TYR A 76 0.20 -3.41 12.12
C TYR A 76 0.94 -2.60 13.20
N GLN A 77 0.40 -1.47 13.65
CA GLN A 77 1.05 -0.66 14.69
C GLN A 77 0.94 -1.33 16.06
N THR A 78 2.02 -1.21 16.84
CA THR A 78 2.13 -1.73 18.20
C THR A 78 1.38 -0.87 19.21
#